data_AF-A0A699WX56-F1
#
_entry.id   AF-A0A699WX56-F1
#
_cell.length_a   1.000
_cell.length_b   1.000
_cell.length_c   1.000
_cell.angle_alpha   90.00
_cell.angle_beta   90.00
_cell.angle_gamma   90.00
#
_symmetry.space_group_name_H-M   'P 1'
#
loop_
_entity.id
_entity.type
_entity.pdbx_description
1 polymer ?
#
loop_
_entity_poly.entity_id
_entity_poly.type
_entity_poly.pdbx_seq_one_letter_code
_entity_poly.pdbx_strand_id
1 'polypeptide(L)' 'MAIYKVREGQNLFDLAVQLYGDAQSILQICVDNELSLTADIAGNDLITYDDNILRQTNATLYLALNSVDIV' A
#
# COMPACT_ATOMS: atom_id res chain seq x y z
N MET A 1 3.27 8.28 10.73
CA MET A 1 2.79 9.08 9.59
C MET A 1 3.99 9.57 8.83
N ALA A 2 4.15 9.03 7.63
CA ALA A 2 5.18 9.39 6.69
C ALA A 2 4.55 10.05 5.45
N ILE A 3 5.38 10.73 4.66
CA ILE A 3 4.97 11.38 3.41
C ILE A 3 5.69 10.70 2.26
N TYR A 4 4.94 10.31 1.24
CA TYR A 4 5.45 9.75 0.00
C TYR A 4 5.19 10.70 -1.17
N LYS A 5 6.22 10.90 -2.01
CA LYS A 5 6.09 11.67 -3.25
C LYS A 5 5.70 10.73 -4.39
N VAL A 6 4.51 10.91 -4.94
CA VAL A 6 3.96 10.12 -6.05
C VAL A 6 4.88 10.26 -7.27
N ARG A 7 5.19 9.14 -7.93
CA ARG A 7 5.94 9.14 -9.18
C ARG A 7 4.98 9.23 -10.36
N GLU A 8 5.45 9.83 -11.45
CA GLU A 8 4.68 9.90 -12.69
C GLU A 8 4.17 8.52 -13.11
N GLY A 9 2.88 8.44 -13.44
CA GLY A 9 2.21 7.23 -13.87
C GLY A 9 1.77 6.28 -12.74
N GLN A 10 2.02 6.60 -11.46
CA GLN A 10 1.46 5.83 -10.35
C GLN A 10 0.02 6.25 -10.07
N ASN A 11 -0.85 5.27 -9.84
CA ASN A 11 -2.20 5.49 -9.35
C ASN A 11 -2.32 5.09 -7.87
N LEU A 12 -3.49 5.37 -7.26
CA LEU A 12 -3.77 5.05 -5.86
C LEU A 12 -3.61 3.55 -5.52
N PHE A 13 -3.84 2.66 -6.49
CA PHE A 13 -3.68 1.23 -6.32
C PHE A 13 -2.20 0.84 -6.22
N ASP A 14 -1.35 1.43 -7.06
CA ASP A 14 0.10 1.24 -7.00
C ASP A 14 0.64 1.70 -5.64
N LEU A 15 0.15 2.85 -5.15
CA LEU A 15 0.54 3.37 -3.84
C LEU A 15 0.08 2.46 -2.70
N ALA A 16 -1.14 1.92 -2.74
CA ALA A 16 -1.65 1.02 -1.71
C ALA A 16 -0.77 -0.25 -1.59
N VAL A 17 -0.44 -0.88 -2.72
CA VAL A 17 0.44 -2.05 -2.73
C VAL A 17 1.86 -1.69 -2.31
N GLN A 18 2.40 -0.57 -2.80
CA GLN A 18 3.77 -0.17 -2.50
C GLN A 18 3.97 0.22 -1.02
N LEU A 19 3.03 0.97 -0.45
CA LEU A 19 3.17 1.55 0.89
C LEU A 19 2.66 0.62 1.99
N TYR A 20 1.68 -0.22 1.70
CA TYR A 20 1.03 -1.08 2.70
C TYR A 20 1.14 -2.58 2.40
N GLY A 21 1.61 -2.98 1.21
CA GLY A 21 1.65 -4.39 0.79
C GLY A 21 0.29 -4.98 0.42
N ASP A 22 -0.76 -4.16 0.37
CA ASP A 22 -2.15 -4.59 0.19
C ASP A 22 -2.95 -3.54 -0.58
N ALA A 23 -3.59 -3.95 -1.67
CA ALA A 23 -4.45 -3.10 -2.48
C ALA A 23 -5.68 -2.58 -1.72
N GLN A 24 -6.18 -3.32 -0.73
CA GLN A 24 -7.34 -2.89 0.08
C GLN A 24 -7.03 -1.64 0.91
N SER A 25 -5.75 -1.35 1.14
CA SER A 25 -5.30 -0.14 1.84
C SER A 25 -5.53 1.15 1.06
N ILE A 26 -6.03 1.07 -0.18
CA ILE A 26 -6.47 2.24 -0.95
C ILE A 26 -7.50 3.08 -0.20
N LEU A 27 -8.41 2.43 0.53
CA LEU A 27 -9.43 3.13 1.32
C LEU A 27 -8.80 3.92 2.47
N GLN A 28 -7.74 3.38 3.09
CA GLN A 28 -6.99 4.06 4.13
C GLN A 28 -6.28 5.30 3.56
N ILE A 29 -5.61 5.17 2.42
CA ILE A 29 -4.98 6.29 1.71
C ILE A 29 -6.01 7.39 1.40
N CYS A 30 -7.20 7.02 0.90
CA CYS A 30 -8.27 7.96 0.61
C CYS A 30 -8.72 8.72 1.86
N VAL A 31 -8.94 8.03 2.97
CA VAL A 31 -9.37 8.65 4.24
C VAL A 31 -8.29 9.58 4.78
N ASP A 32 -7.03 9.15 4.78
CA ASP A 32 -5.92 9.91 5.38
C ASP A 32 -5.56 11.18 4.59
N ASN A 33 -5.93 11.24 3.31
CA ASN A 33 -5.60 12.35 2.40
C ASN A 33 -6.84 13.10 1.88
N GLU A 34 -8.02 12.80 2.42
CA GLU A 34 -9.31 13.38 1.98
C GLU A 34 -9.56 13.23 0.46
N LEU A 35 -9.13 12.10 -0.12
CA LEU A 35 -9.27 11.81 -1.54
C LEU A 35 -10.49 10.93 -1.83
N SER A 36 -11.11 11.13 -2.99
CA SER A 36 -12.03 10.15 -3.56
C SER A 36 -11.28 8.89 -4.01
N LEU A 37 -11.95 7.74 -4.01
CA LEU A 37 -11.41 6.50 -4.62
C LEU A 37 -11.11 6.67 -6.11
N THR A 38 -11.82 7.57 -6.78
CA THR A 38 -11.64 7.91 -8.19
C THR A 38 -10.79 9.17 -8.38
N ALA A 39 -10.13 9.66 -7.34
CA ALA A 39 -9.25 10.81 -7.47
C ALA A 39 -8.10 10.45 -8.42
N ASP A 40 -7.82 11.38 -9.33
CA ASP A 40 -6.61 11.31 -10.13
C ASP A 40 -5.47 11.88 -9.30
N ILE A 41 -4.34 11.18 -9.29
CA ILE A 41 -3.12 11.62 -8.61
C ILE A 41 -2.04 11.83 -9.66
N ALA A 42 -1.35 12.97 -9.59
CA ALA A 42 -0.30 13.33 -10.53
C ALA A 42 1.07 12.98 -9.95
N GLY A 43 2.06 12.85 -10.84
CA GLY A 43 3.43 12.80 -10.38
C GLY A 43 3.79 14.07 -9.60
N ASN A 44 4.54 13.87 -8.52
CA ASN A 44 4.94 14.86 -7.52
C ASN A 44 3.92 15.20 -6.43
N ASP A 45 2.71 14.65 -6.47
CA ASP A 45 1.78 14.76 -5.35
C ASP A 45 2.38 14.18 -4.07
N LEU A 46 1.96 14.72 -2.92
CA LEU A 46 2.40 14.27 -1.60
C LEU A 46 1.27 13.52 -0.93
N ILE A 47 1.50 12.24 -0.66
CA ILE A 47 0.54 11.35 0.00
C ILE A 47 1.03 11.02 1.40
N THR A 48 0.19 11.28 2.39
CA THR A 48 0.38 10.87 3.78
C THR A 48 -0.04 9.42 3.94
N TYR A 49 0.76 8.63 4.66
CA TYR A 49 0.46 7.23 4.92
C TYR A 49 0.99 6.77 6.29
N ASP A 50 0.39 5.71 6.86
CA ASP A 50 0.86 5.10 8.09
C ASP A 50 1.94 4.05 7.82
N ASP A 51 3.18 4.42 8.09
CA ASP A 51 4.38 3.59 7.97
C ASP A 51 4.48 2.48 9.03
N ASN A 52 3.60 2.47 10.04
CA ASN A 52 3.48 1.37 11.01
C ASN A 52 2.55 0.26 10.49
N ILE A 53 1.73 0.54 9.48
CA ILE A 53 0.82 -0.42 8.84
C ILE A 53 1.43 -0.94 7.55
N LEU A 54 2.72 -1.30 7.57
CA LEU A 54 3.15 -2.32 6.64
C LEU A 54 2.39 -3.58 7.05
N ARG A 55 1.30 -3.92 6.34
CA ARG A 55 0.69 -5.24 6.51
C ARG A 55 1.80 -6.20 6.14
N GLN A 56 2.40 -6.78 7.18
CA GLN A 56 3.35 -7.85 7.04
C GLN A 56 2.61 -9.00 6.37
N THR A 57 2.52 -8.98 5.04
CA THR A 57 2.76 -10.19 4.27
C THR A 57 4.23 -10.50 4.53
N ASN A 58 4.51 -11.03 5.72
CA ASN A 58 5.72 -11.78 5.95
C ASN A 58 5.64 -12.89 4.90
N ALA A 59 6.23 -12.69 3.73
CA ALA A 59 6.34 -13.71 2.70
C ALA A 59 6.94 -14.98 3.35
N THR A 60 7.83 -14.78 4.32
CA THR A 60 8.36 -15.78 5.24
C THR A 60 7.29 -16.51 6.07
N LEU A 61 6.27 -15.82 6.60
CA LEU A 61 5.16 -16.44 7.34
C LEU A 61 4.21 -17.20 6.42
N TYR A 62 3.91 -16.67 5.23
CA TYR A 62 3.11 -17.39 4.22
C TYR A 62 3.82 -18.66 3.74
N LEU A 63 5.13 -18.60 3.50
CA LEU A 63 5.97 -19.75 3.17
C LEU A 63 6.07 -20.73 4.35
N ALA A 64 6.24 -20.24 5.59
CA ALA A 64 6.34 -21.10 6.77
C ALA A 64 5.01 -21.78 7.16
N LEU A 65 3.86 -21.15 6.87
CA LEU A 65 2.54 -21.70 7.15
C LEU A 65 2.05 -22.64 6.04
N ASN A 66 2.51 -22.44 4.80
CA ASN A 66 2.09 -23.23 3.63
C ASN A 66 3.22 -24.10 3.04
N SER A 67 4.37 -24.22 3.70
CA SER A 67 5.33 -25.28 3.43
C SER A 67 4.69 -26.60 3.85
N VAL A 68 3.93 -27.19 2.92
CA VAL A 68 3.52 -28.59 2.96
C VAL A 68 4.80 -29.40 3.08
N ASP A 69 4.98 -30.12 4.18
CA ASP A 69 5.96 -31.19 4.27
C ASP A 69 5.63 -32.20 3.17
N ILE A 70 6.34 -32.10 2.04
CA ILE A 70 6.32 -33.15 1.03
C ILE A 70 7.14 -34.30 1.62
N VAL A 71 6.44 -35.18 2.33
CA VAL A 71 6.91 -36.51 2.72
C VAL A 71 6.88 -37.44 1.51
#